data_AF-A0A0N4Y946-F1
#
_entry.id   AF-A0A0N4Y946-F1
#
_cell.length_a   1.000
_cell.length_b   1.000
_cell.length_c   1.000
_cell.angle_alpha   90.00
_cell.angle_beta   90.00
_cell.angle_gamma   90.00
#
_symmetry.space_group_name_H-M   'P 1'
#
loop_
_entity.id
_entity.type
_entity.pdbx_description
1 polymer ?
#
loop_
_entity_poly.entity_id
_entity_poly.type
_entity_poly.pdbx_seq_one_letter_code
_entity_poly.pdbx_strand_id
1 'polypeptide(L)'
;MADVKKHCLASLASVPLGKTPDKMQNGKDFYKFFFTHHPDLRKYFKGAENFTADDVQKSDRFLKLGNGLLLSVHILANTMDNEDVFRAFCRDTIDRHVGRGLDPSLWKAFWGVWVAFLESKGSVSADQKAAWDKLGTVFNNECQQQLAKHGLPHT
;
A
#
# COMPACT_ATOMS: atom_id res chain seq x y z
N MET A 1 -17.70 -9.55 3.50
CA MET A 1 -16.78 -8.58 2.86
C MET A 1 -17.39 -7.19 2.69
N ALA A 2 -18.72 -7.04 2.56
CA ALA A 2 -19.37 -5.73 2.38
C ALA A 2 -19.02 -4.71 3.48
N ASP A 3 -19.05 -5.09 4.76
CA ASP A 3 -18.70 -4.18 5.86
C ASP A 3 -17.22 -3.79 5.83
N VAL A 4 -16.34 -4.72 5.51
CA VAL A 4 -14.90 -4.45 5.39
C VAL A 4 -14.63 -3.44 4.25
N LYS A 5 -15.26 -3.64 3.08
CA LYS A 5 -15.19 -2.68 1.96
C LYS A 5 -15.69 -1.31 2.39
N LYS A 6 -16.87 -1.24 3.00
CA LYS A 6 -17.46 0.02 3.49
C LYS A 6 -16.49 0.78 4.40
N HIS A 7 -15.90 0.11 5.38
CA HIS A 7 -14.99 0.75 6.34
C HIS A 7 -13.66 1.16 5.68
N CYS A 8 -13.05 0.32 4.85
CA CYS A 8 -11.85 0.68 4.10
C CYS A 8 -12.10 1.91 3.23
N LEU A 9 -13.16 1.92 2.41
CA LEU A 9 -13.50 3.04 1.54
C LEU A 9 -13.80 4.33 2.32
N ALA A 10 -14.51 4.24 3.46
CA ALA A 10 -14.76 5.40 4.31
C ALA A 10 -13.46 6.03 4.81
N SER A 11 -12.45 5.23 5.18
CA SER A 11 -11.14 5.75 5.61
C SER A 11 -10.35 6.42 4.47
N LEU A 12 -10.53 5.95 3.23
CA LEU A 12 -9.85 6.51 2.04
C LEU A 12 -10.37 7.90 1.65
N ALA A 13 -11.50 8.36 2.20
CA ALA A 13 -11.97 9.73 2.02
C ALA A 13 -10.97 10.79 2.51
N SER A 14 -10.06 10.43 3.42
CA SER A 14 -8.96 11.29 3.89
C SER A 14 -7.83 11.47 2.87
N VAL A 15 -7.71 10.56 1.90
CA VAL A 15 -6.64 10.52 0.89
C VAL A 15 -7.23 10.24 -0.51
N PRO A 16 -8.14 11.11 -1.00
CA PRO A 16 -8.85 10.86 -2.24
C PRO A 16 -7.90 10.85 -3.45
N LEU A 17 -8.23 10.02 -4.44
CA LEU A 17 -7.62 10.05 -5.76
C LEU A 17 -8.06 11.30 -6.55
N GLY A 18 -7.17 11.80 -7.41
CA GLY A 18 -7.51 12.83 -8.39
C GLY A 18 -6.30 13.44 -9.09
N LYS A 19 -6.57 14.45 -9.90
CA LYS A 19 -5.57 15.14 -10.75
C LYS A 19 -5.19 16.52 -10.25
N THR A 20 -5.84 17.02 -9.21
CA THR A 20 -5.51 18.32 -8.61
C THR A 20 -4.22 18.19 -7.78
N PRO A 21 -3.43 19.26 -7.62
CA PRO A 21 -2.16 19.20 -6.90
C PRO A 21 -2.27 18.62 -5.48
N ASP A 22 -3.31 18.99 -4.73
CA ASP A 22 -3.61 18.49 -3.39
C ASP A 22 -3.88 16.97 -3.39
N LYS A 23 -4.64 16.46 -4.37
CA LYS A 23 -4.95 15.02 -4.47
C LYS A 23 -3.74 14.21 -4.90
N MET A 24 -2.95 14.74 -5.83
CA MET A 24 -1.71 14.09 -6.23
C MET A 24 -0.66 14.09 -5.11
N GLN A 25 -0.71 15.07 -4.20
CA GLN A 25 0.17 15.15 -3.04
C GLN A 25 -0.11 14.03 -2.02
N ASN A 26 -1.33 13.50 -1.92
CA ASN A 26 -1.65 12.39 -1.01
C ASN A 26 -0.75 11.17 -1.21
N GLY A 27 -0.50 10.78 -2.46
CA GLY A 27 0.39 9.66 -2.77
C GLY A 27 1.86 9.97 -2.42
N LYS A 28 2.28 11.22 -2.57
CA LYS A 28 3.65 11.65 -2.21
C LYS A 28 3.82 11.72 -0.69
N ASP A 29 2.80 12.19 0.02
CA ASP A 29 2.76 12.22 1.48
C ASP A 29 2.93 10.82 2.08
N PHE A 30 2.36 9.78 1.47
CA PHE A 30 2.62 8.40 1.88
C PHE A 30 4.12 8.09 1.88
N TYR A 31 4.84 8.40 0.80
CA TYR A 31 6.27 8.10 0.73
C TYR A 31 7.10 8.97 1.66
N LYS A 32 6.69 10.23 1.92
CA LYS A 32 7.32 11.07 2.95
C LYS A 32 7.19 10.45 4.33
N PHE A 33 5.96 10.05 4.69
CA PHE A 33 5.69 9.32 5.93
C PHE A 33 6.53 8.04 6.00
N PHE A 34 6.45 7.21 4.97
CA PHE A 34 7.13 5.93 4.90
C PHE A 34 8.65 6.06 5.04
N PHE A 35 9.28 6.99 4.34
CA PHE A 35 10.73 7.17 4.40
C PHE A 35 11.20 7.80 5.71
N THR A 36 10.32 8.52 6.41
CA THR A 36 10.60 9.09 7.73
C THR A 36 10.50 8.03 8.83
N HIS A 37 9.49 7.17 8.78
CA HIS A 37 9.18 6.21 9.86
C HIS A 37 9.75 4.82 9.62
N HIS A 38 10.07 4.46 8.38
CA HIS A 38 10.66 3.16 8.00
C HIS A 38 11.91 3.35 7.13
N PRO A 39 12.94 4.06 7.64
CA PRO A 39 14.14 4.37 6.87
C PRO A 39 14.92 3.12 6.42
N ASP A 40 14.77 2.00 7.12
CA ASP A 40 15.37 0.70 6.82
C ASP A 40 14.82 0.08 5.53
N LEU A 41 13.57 0.41 5.15
CA LEU A 41 12.93 -0.11 3.95
C LEU A 41 13.29 0.67 2.68
N ARG A 42 13.98 1.81 2.81
CA ARG A 42 14.47 2.60 1.67
C ARG A 42 15.46 1.83 0.79
N LYS A 43 16.11 0.78 1.32
CA LYS A 43 17.01 -0.12 0.57
C LYS A 43 16.39 -0.75 -0.68
N TYR A 44 15.06 -0.86 -0.72
CA TYR A 44 14.32 -1.39 -1.88
C TYR A 44 14.07 -0.35 -2.98
N PHE A 45 14.38 0.93 -2.73
CA PHE A 45 14.14 2.05 -3.65
C PHE A 45 15.47 2.51 -4.24
N LYS A 46 15.93 1.81 -5.29
CA LYS A 46 17.22 2.09 -5.94
C LYS A 46 17.40 3.56 -6.31
N GLY A 47 18.53 4.15 -5.90
CA GLY A 47 18.86 5.57 -6.10
C GLY A 47 18.15 6.53 -5.13
N ALA A 48 17.37 6.02 -4.18
CA ALA A 48 16.65 6.78 -3.17
C ALA A 48 16.85 6.23 -1.75
N GLU A 49 17.89 5.40 -1.55
CA GLU A 49 18.17 4.69 -0.29
C GLU A 49 18.38 5.66 0.89
N ASN A 50 18.91 6.86 0.62
CA ASN A 50 19.21 7.88 1.62
C ASN A 50 18.25 9.09 1.57
N PHE A 51 17.16 9.00 0.80
CA PHE A 51 16.24 10.13 0.67
C PHE A 51 15.58 10.48 2.00
N THR A 52 15.52 11.78 2.27
CA THR A 52 14.71 12.39 3.32
C THR A 52 13.29 12.68 2.83
N ALA A 53 12.39 13.11 3.72
CA ALA A 53 11.06 13.57 3.33
C ALA A 53 11.10 14.75 2.34
N ASP A 54 12.11 15.62 2.46
CA ASP A 54 12.28 16.77 1.55
C ASP A 54 12.74 16.33 0.16
N ASP A 55 13.59 15.31 0.07
CA ASP A 55 14.00 14.73 -1.21
C ASP A 55 12.80 14.07 -1.92
N VAL A 56 11.97 13.35 -1.15
CA VAL A 56 10.71 12.79 -1.66
C VAL A 56 9.77 13.91 -2.13
N GLN A 57 9.65 15.01 -1.38
CA GLN A 57 8.79 16.15 -1.72
C GLN A 57 9.15 16.72 -3.11
N LYS A 58 10.45 16.86 -3.40
CA LYS A 58 10.98 17.45 -4.62
C LYS A 58 11.06 16.45 -5.80
N SER A 59 10.69 15.19 -5.60
CA SER A 59 10.87 14.14 -6.60
C SER A 59 9.62 13.84 -7.43
N ASP A 60 9.73 13.98 -8.75
CA ASP A 60 8.70 13.56 -9.72
C ASP A 60 8.51 12.04 -9.75
N ARG A 61 9.57 11.27 -9.44
CA ARG A 61 9.49 9.82 -9.30
C ARG A 61 8.48 9.45 -8.22
N PHE A 62 8.55 10.09 -7.06
CA PHE A 62 7.65 9.80 -5.94
C PHE A 62 6.25 10.39 -6.11
N LEU A 63 6.09 11.43 -6.94
CA LEU A 63 4.77 11.82 -7.41
C LEU A 63 4.10 10.68 -8.20
N LYS A 64 4.82 10.08 -9.17
CA LYS A 64 4.30 8.98 -9.99
C LYS A 64 4.08 7.70 -9.17
N LEU A 65 5.08 7.28 -8.39
CA LEU A 65 5.00 6.10 -7.52
C LEU A 65 3.89 6.23 -6.47
N GLY A 66 3.78 7.41 -5.85
CA GLY A 66 2.76 7.72 -4.86
C GLY A 66 1.34 7.54 -5.40
N ASN A 67 1.06 8.13 -6.56
CA ASN A 67 -0.25 7.99 -7.19
C ASN A 67 -0.55 6.55 -7.63
N GLY A 68 0.44 5.81 -8.13
CA GLY A 68 0.29 4.39 -8.47
C GLY A 68 0.00 3.50 -7.26
N LEU A 69 0.68 3.74 -6.13
CA LEU A 69 0.41 3.04 -4.87
C LEU A 69 -1.00 3.37 -4.36
N LEU A 70 -1.34 4.66 -4.28
CA LEU A 70 -2.64 5.10 -3.77
C LEU A 70 -3.79 4.50 -4.60
N LEU A 71 -3.65 4.47 -5.94
CA LEU A 71 -4.59 3.79 -6.83
C LEU A 71 -4.70 2.29 -6.52
N SER A 72 -3.57 1.61 -6.34
CA SER A 72 -3.56 0.17 -6.06
C SER A 72 -4.30 -0.17 -4.76
N VAL A 73 -4.12 0.63 -3.71
CA VAL A 73 -4.85 0.45 -2.44
C VAL A 73 -6.35 0.70 -2.61
N HIS A 74 -6.74 1.72 -3.39
CA HIS A 74 -8.14 1.97 -3.71
C HIS A 74 -8.76 0.82 -4.50
N ILE A 75 -8.05 0.23 -5.46
CA ILE A 75 -8.52 -0.95 -6.21
C ILE A 75 -8.74 -2.12 -5.27
N LEU A 76 -7.79 -2.42 -4.38
CA LEU A 76 -7.94 -3.49 -3.38
C LEU A 76 -9.18 -3.29 -2.52
N ALA A 77 -9.39 -2.08 -1.97
CA ALA A 77 -10.57 -1.78 -1.17
C ALA A 77 -11.88 -1.85 -1.97
N ASN A 78 -11.89 -1.44 -3.24
CA ASN A 78 -13.09 -1.45 -4.08
C ASN A 78 -13.48 -2.84 -4.60
N THR A 79 -12.51 -3.74 -4.74
CA THR A 79 -12.71 -5.06 -5.36
C THR A 79 -12.83 -6.19 -4.36
N MET A 80 -12.61 -5.95 -3.07
CA MET A 80 -12.54 -7.02 -2.07
C MET A 80 -13.84 -7.80 -1.82
N ASP A 81 -14.98 -7.29 -2.30
CA ASP A 81 -16.27 -8.01 -2.34
C ASP A 81 -16.43 -8.88 -3.59
N ASN A 82 -15.56 -8.73 -4.58
CA ASN A 82 -15.39 -9.62 -5.73
C ASN A 82 -14.04 -10.35 -5.60
N GLU A 83 -14.06 -11.48 -4.89
CA GLU A 83 -12.86 -12.18 -4.45
C GLU A 83 -11.95 -12.60 -5.61
N ASP A 84 -12.50 -13.03 -6.75
CA ASP A 84 -11.71 -13.43 -7.92
C ASP A 84 -10.89 -12.27 -8.49
N VAL A 85 -11.52 -11.09 -8.62
CA VAL A 85 -10.85 -9.87 -9.11
C VAL A 85 -9.82 -9.39 -8.09
N PHE A 86 -10.16 -9.39 -6.81
CA PHE A 86 -9.24 -9.01 -5.74
C PHE A 86 -7.98 -9.88 -5.75
N ARG A 87 -8.15 -11.20 -5.78
CA ARG A 87 -7.04 -12.16 -5.79
C ARG A 87 -6.22 -12.06 -7.07
N ALA A 88 -6.84 -11.88 -8.23
CA ALA A 88 -6.13 -11.63 -9.48
C ALA A 88 -5.25 -10.38 -9.40
N PHE A 89 -5.75 -9.29 -8.81
CA PHE A 89 -4.97 -8.07 -8.61
C PHE A 89 -3.84 -8.24 -7.58
N CYS A 90 -4.01 -9.07 -6.55
CA CYS A 90 -2.93 -9.44 -5.63
C CYS A 90 -1.80 -10.19 -6.37
N ARG A 91 -2.15 -11.16 -7.23
CA ARG A 91 -1.18 -11.91 -8.04
C ARG A 91 -0.43 -11.01 -9.01
N ASP A 92 -1.15 -10.16 -9.76
CA ASP A 92 -0.53 -9.16 -10.65
C ASP A 92 0.40 -8.21 -9.88
N THR A 93 0.01 -7.82 -8.65
CA THR A 93 0.86 -7.01 -7.79
C THR A 93 2.15 -7.74 -7.46
N ILE A 94 2.12 -9.02 -7.08
CA ILE A 94 3.34 -9.82 -6.87
C ILE A 94 4.18 -9.91 -8.14
N ASP A 95 3.56 -10.22 -9.28
CA ASP A 95 4.26 -10.38 -10.56
C ASP A 95 5.07 -9.13 -10.93
N ARG A 96 4.51 -7.94 -10.70
CA ARG A 96 5.20 -6.65 -10.90
C ARG A 96 6.32 -6.35 -9.89
N HIS A 97 6.40 -7.11 -8.81
CA HIS A 97 7.40 -6.97 -7.74
C HIS A 97 8.41 -8.13 -7.70
N VAL A 98 8.24 -9.17 -8.52
CA VAL A 98 9.23 -10.22 -8.72
C VAL A 98 10.58 -9.59 -9.11
N GLY A 99 11.67 -10.16 -8.59
CA GLY A 99 13.04 -9.68 -8.84
C GLY A 99 13.48 -8.48 -7.99
N ARG A 100 12.59 -7.89 -7.18
CA ARG A 100 12.96 -6.79 -6.26
C ARG A 100 13.56 -7.24 -4.94
N GLY A 101 13.58 -8.55 -4.67
CA GLY A 101 14.16 -9.13 -3.46
C GLY A 101 13.48 -8.68 -2.16
N LEU A 102 12.18 -8.38 -2.20
CA LEU A 102 11.41 -8.01 -1.02
C LEU A 102 11.34 -9.20 -0.05
N ASP A 103 11.48 -8.93 1.24
CA ASP A 103 11.21 -9.91 2.28
C ASP A 103 9.70 -10.26 2.26
N PRO A 104 9.32 -11.54 2.21
CA PRO A 104 7.92 -11.94 2.10
C PRO A 104 7.02 -11.47 3.26
N SER A 105 7.58 -11.21 4.44
CA SER A 105 6.81 -10.67 5.57
C SER A 105 6.26 -9.26 5.32
N LEU A 106 6.89 -8.50 4.41
CA LEU A 106 6.53 -7.12 4.12
C LEU A 106 5.14 -6.99 3.48
N TRP A 107 4.64 -8.04 2.81
CA TRP A 107 3.30 -8.05 2.22
C TRP A 107 2.19 -7.92 3.26
N LYS A 108 2.38 -8.51 4.46
CA LYS A 108 1.48 -8.28 5.60
C LYS A 108 1.85 -6.99 6.35
N ALA A 109 3.14 -6.73 6.58
CA ALA A 109 3.58 -5.57 7.36
C ALA A 109 3.17 -4.22 6.76
N PHE A 110 3.05 -4.14 5.42
CA PHE A 110 2.59 -2.95 4.71
C PHE A 110 1.28 -2.37 5.29
N TRP A 111 0.34 -3.21 5.72
CA TRP A 111 -0.97 -2.75 6.18
C TRP A 111 -0.91 -2.01 7.52
N GLY A 112 0.07 -2.33 8.38
CA GLY A 112 0.35 -1.55 9.59
C GLY A 112 0.87 -0.14 9.25
N VAL A 113 1.79 -0.06 8.29
CA VAL A 113 2.31 1.22 7.77
C VAL A 113 1.20 2.04 7.13
N TRP A 114 0.34 1.41 6.35
CA TRP A 114 -0.78 2.06 5.67
C TRP A 114 -1.77 2.68 6.66
N VAL A 115 -2.18 1.94 7.70
CA VAL A 115 -3.07 2.45 8.74
C VAL A 115 -2.42 3.61 9.50
N ALA A 116 -1.14 3.49 9.88
CA ALA A 116 -0.42 4.56 10.56
C ALA A 116 -0.32 5.84 9.69
N PHE A 117 -0.16 5.68 8.38
CA PHE A 117 -0.22 6.80 7.45
C PHE A 117 -1.61 7.46 7.44
N LEU A 118 -2.69 6.68 7.36
CA LEU A 118 -4.05 7.22 7.43
C LEU A 118 -4.30 7.97 8.74
N GLU A 119 -3.80 7.44 9.86
CA GLU A 119 -3.85 8.11 11.17
C GLU A 119 -3.13 9.46 11.18
N SER A 120 -2.02 9.59 10.44
CA SER A 120 -1.34 10.88 10.27
C SER A 120 -2.14 11.91 9.47
N LYS A 121 -3.16 11.47 8.71
CA LYS A 121 -4.03 12.32 7.90
C LYS A 121 -5.37 12.62 8.58
N GLY A 122 -5.71 11.90 9.64
CA GLY A 122 -6.93 12.10 10.43
C GLY A 122 -7.30 10.86 11.26
N SER A 123 -8.39 10.93 12.00
CA SER A 123 -8.83 9.82 12.85
C SER A 123 -9.24 8.59 12.04
N VAL A 124 -8.71 7.41 12.42
CA VAL A 124 -9.12 6.11 11.90
C VAL A 124 -9.80 5.32 13.02
N SER A 125 -11.06 4.92 12.82
CA SER A 125 -11.83 4.20 13.84
C SER A 125 -11.35 2.76 14.05
N ALA A 126 -11.75 2.13 15.17
CA ALA A 126 -11.44 0.73 15.45
C ALA A 126 -11.95 -0.20 14.33
N ASP A 127 -13.17 0.02 13.84
CA ASP A 127 -13.75 -0.77 12.74
C ASP A 127 -12.96 -0.60 11.43
N GLN A 128 -12.46 0.61 11.14
CA GLN A 128 -11.63 0.86 9.97
C GLN A 128 -10.27 0.15 10.08
N LYS A 129 -9.65 0.14 11.27
CA LYS A 129 -8.41 -0.60 11.52
C LYS A 129 -8.62 -2.10 11.36
N ALA A 130 -9.68 -2.64 11.95
CA ALA A 130 -10.04 -4.05 11.83
C ALA A 130 -10.34 -4.43 10.37
N ALA A 131 -10.97 -3.53 9.61
CA ALA A 131 -11.23 -3.74 8.19
C ALA A 131 -9.93 -3.82 7.36
N TRP A 132 -8.98 -2.90 7.58
CA TRP A 132 -7.68 -2.95 6.92
C TRP A 132 -6.86 -4.17 7.31
N ASP A 133 -6.91 -4.61 8.58
CA ASP A 133 -6.24 -5.84 9.00
C ASP A 133 -6.82 -7.06 8.27
N LYS A 134 -8.15 -7.15 8.19
CA LYS A 134 -8.83 -8.24 7.48
C LYS A 134 -8.47 -8.25 6.00
N LEU A 135 -8.55 -7.10 5.32
CA LEU A 135 -8.14 -6.96 3.92
C LEU A 135 -6.67 -7.38 3.76
N GLY A 136 -5.79 -6.89 4.63
CA GLY A 136 -4.37 -7.18 4.58
C GLY A 136 -4.03 -8.66 4.80
N THR A 137 -4.81 -9.35 5.62
CA THR A 137 -4.69 -10.81 5.80
C THR A 137 -5.04 -11.56 4.52
N VAL A 138 -6.16 -11.21 3.88
CA VAL A 138 -6.57 -11.86 2.62
C VAL A 138 -5.58 -11.57 1.50
N PHE A 139 -5.12 -10.31 1.40
CA PHE A 139 -4.07 -9.89 0.47
C PHE A 139 -2.80 -10.71 0.68
N ASN A 140 -2.28 -10.77 1.90
CA ASN A 140 -1.07 -11.52 2.20
C ASN A 140 -1.22 -13.00 1.82
N ASN A 141 -2.32 -13.65 2.19
CA ASN A 141 -2.52 -15.07 1.89
C ASN A 141 -2.43 -15.38 0.39
N GLU A 142 -2.97 -14.51 -0.48
CA GLU A 142 -2.84 -14.66 -1.93
C GLU A 142 -1.41 -14.35 -2.42
N CYS A 143 -0.79 -13.31 -1.86
CA CYS A 143 0.58 -12.93 -2.18
C CYS A 143 1.59 -14.06 -1.90
N GLN A 144 1.47 -14.74 -0.76
CA GLN A 144 2.36 -15.84 -0.39
C GLN A 144 2.21 -17.04 -1.33
N GLN A 145 0.98 -17.35 -1.77
CA GLN A 145 0.73 -18.38 -2.77
C GLN A 145 1.37 -18.03 -4.13
N GLN A 146 1.26 -16.76 -4.55
CA GLN A 146 1.88 -16.33 -5.80
C GLN A 146 3.40 -16.31 -5.73
N LEU A 147 3.99 -15.95 -4.58
CA LEU A 147 5.44 -16.08 -4.38
C LEU A 147 5.90 -17.53 -4.47
N ALA A 148 5.18 -18.45 -3.82
CA ALA A 148 5.47 -19.88 -3.90
C ALA A 148 5.41 -20.40 -5.35
N LYS A 149 4.43 -19.94 -6.14
CA LYS A 149 4.33 -20.26 -7.58
C LYS A 149 5.56 -19.82 -8.39
N HIS A 150 6.19 -18.70 -8.01
CA HIS A 150 7.43 -18.22 -8.63
C HIS A 150 8.70 -18.88 -8.07
N GLY A 151 8.60 -19.81 -7.12
CA GLY A 151 9.76 -20.40 -6.44
C GLY A 151 10.52 -19.41 -5.55
N LEU A 152 9.84 -18.36 -5.07
CA LEU A 152 10.42 -17.32 -4.22
C LEU A 152 10.18 -17.61 -2.73
N PRO A 153 10.97 -16.99 -1.82
CA PRO A 153 10.69 -17.04 -0.38
C PRO A 153 9.25 -16.59 -0.07
N HIS A 154 8.58 -17.34 0.81
CA HIS A 154 7.20 -17.14 1.24
C HIS A 154 7.04 -17.62 2.69
N THR A 155 6.03 -17.10 3.40
CA THR A 155 5.77 -17.37 4.83
C THR A 155 4.29 -17.44 5.14
#